data_AF-A0A8S0Q6I9-F1
#
_entry.id   AF-A0A8S0Q6I9-F1
#
_cell.length_a   1.000
_cell.length_b   1.000
_cell.length_c   1.000
_cell.angle_alpha   90.00
_cell.angle_beta   90.00
_cell.angle_gamma   90.00
#
_symmetry.space_group_name_H-M   'P 1'
#
loop_
_entity.id
_entity.type
_entity.pdbx_description
1 polymer ?
#
loop_
_entity_poly.entity_id
_entity_poly.type
_entity_poly.pdbx_seq_one_letter_code
_entity_poly.pdbx_strand_id
1 'polypeptide(L)'
;TPSTDKVKVYRTLQDCLEIRKSNVFRETAAPCEKEIIYDPSTPKPNLCPFDYTPEGKSDHYFQMEDGVVHVYANKDSKEKLFLVASATTFFTDLYYFFQSHIS
;
A
#
# COMPACT_ATOMS: atom_id res chain seq x y z
N THR A 1 35.51 -12.02 8.46
CA THR A 1 34.20 -12.65 8.18
C THR A 1 33.30 -12.44 9.38
N PRO A 2 32.05 -11.96 9.22
CA PRO A 2 31.13 -11.82 10.34
C PRO A 2 30.84 -13.18 10.99
N SER A 3 30.56 -13.18 12.30
CA SER A 3 30.16 -14.41 12.99
C SER A 3 28.80 -14.89 12.49
N THR A 4 28.57 -16.21 12.57
CA THR A 4 27.31 -16.85 12.19
C THR A 4 26.10 -16.18 12.83
N ASP A 5 26.21 -15.76 14.09
CA ASP A 5 25.13 -15.11 14.82
C ASP A 5 24.82 -13.71 14.25
N LYS A 6 25.84 -12.93 13.89
CA LYS A 6 25.64 -11.63 13.26
C LYS A 6 24.92 -11.76 11.93
N VAL A 7 25.30 -12.76 11.11
CA VAL A 7 24.64 -13.00 9.81
C VAL A 7 23.16 -13.34 9.99
N LYS A 8 22.81 -14.15 11.00
CA LYS A 8 21.41 -14.46 11.31
C LYS A 8 20.60 -13.22 11.68
N VAL A 9 21.14 -12.38 12.58
CA VAL A 9 20.47 -11.12 12.98
C VAL A 9 20.21 -10.22 11.77
N TYR A 10 21.19 -10.05 10.89
CA TYR A 10 21.00 -9.26 9.67
C TYR A 10 19.93 -9.85 8.75
N ARG A 11 19.87 -11.17 8.62
CA ARG A 11 18.83 -11.83 7.80
C ARG A 11 17.45 -11.58 8.38
N THR A 12 17.28 -11.79 9.68
CA THR A 12 16.01 -11.54 10.37
C THR A 12 15.53 -10.09 10.19
N LEU A 13 16.43 -9.11 10.31
CA LEU A 13 16.09 -7.72 10.07
C LEU A 13 15.66 -7.45 8.62
N GLN A 14 16.31 -8.08 7.64
CA GLN A 14 15.91 -7.98 6.24
C GLN A 14 14.51 -8.56 6.02
N ASP A 15 14.23 -9.73 6.59
CA ASP A 15 12.92 -10.38 6.49
C ASP A 15 11.82 -9.48 7.08
N CYS A 16 12.06 -8.87 8.23
CA CYS A 16 11.14 -7.90 8.84
C CYS A 16 10.92 -6.65 7.97
N LEU A 17 11.96 -6.16 7.30
CA LEU A 17 11.84 -5.01 6.39
C LEU A 17 11.00 -5.35 5.15
N GLU A 18 11.14 -6.55 4.60
CA GLU A 18 10.33 -7.01 3.47
C GLU A 18 8.86 -7.24 3.88
N ILE A 19 8.61 -7.82 5.06
CA ILE A 19 7.25 -7.94 5.62
C ILE A 19 6.60 -6.56 5.78
N ARG A 20 7.35 -5.56 6.27
CA ARG A 20 6.83 -4.19 6.36
C ARG A 20 6.52 -3.60 4.99
N LYS A 21 7.38 -3.86 4.01
CA LYS A 21 7.25 -3.33 2.65
C LYS A 21 6.04 -3.90 1.91
N SER A 22 5.70 -5.18 2.12
CA SER A 22 4.53 -5.81 1.51
C SER A 22 3.21 -5.40 2.15
N ASN A 23 3.20 -5.13 3.47
CA ASN A 23 1.97 -4.85 4.22
C ASN A 23 1.58 -3.36 4.30
N VAL A 24 2.52 -2.43 4.09
CA VAL A 24 2.23 -0.99 4.15
C VAL A 24 1.86 -0.47 2.78
N PHE A 25 0.62 0.00 2.63
CA PHE A 25 0.19 0.72 1.43
C PHE A 25 1.04 1.98 1.24
N ARG A 26 1.56 2.17 0.02
CA ARG A 26 2.24 3.38 -0.41
C ARG A 26 1.71 3.75 -1.78
N GLU A 27 1.47 5.03 -1.98
CA GLU A 27 1.13 5.54 -3.29
C GLU A 27 2.29 5.31 -4.27
N THR A 28 1.97 4.94 -5.52
CA THR A 28 2.97 4.61 -6.54
C THR A 28 3.86 5.81 -6.91
N ALA A 29 3.33 7.02 -6.79
CA ALA A 29 4.05 8.27 -6.98
C ALA A 29 3.85 9.15 -5.75
N ALA A 30 4.93 9.73 -5.22
CA ALA A 30 4.82 10.62 -4.07
C ALA A 30 4.04 11.89 -4.48
N PRO A 31 3.28 12.52 -3.55
CA PRO A 31 2.57 13.76 -3.86
C PRO A 31 3.48 14.85 -4.45
N CYS A 32 4.72 14.94 -3.96
CA CYS A 32 5.72 15.89 -4.45
C CYS A 32 6.22 15.61 -5.88
N GLU A 33 6.04 14.39 -6.40
CA GLU A 33 6.41 14.03 -7.79
C GLU A 33 5.29 14.38 -8.78
N LYS A 34 4.04 14.49 -8.31
CA LYS A 34 2.89 14.88 -9.13
C LYS A 34 2.90 16.37 -9.47
N GLU A 35 3.63 17.17 -8.69
CA GLU A 35 3.69 18.62 -8.81
C GLU A 35 5.05 19.04 -9.37
N ILE A 36 5.16 19.05 -10.70
CA ILE A 36 6.36 19.53 -11.41
C ILE A 36 6.38 21.07 -11.34
N ILE A 37 6.97 21.63 -10.29
CA ILE A 37 7.15 23.08 -10.14
C ILE A 37 8.44 23.49 -10.86
N TYR A 38 8.32 24.07 -12.06
CA TYR A 38 9.49 24.40 -12.89
C TYR A 38 9.86 25.90 -12.96
N ASP A 39 9.11 26.83 -12.38
CA ASP A 39 9.36 28.25 -12.62
C ASP A 39 8.78 29.19 -11.53
N PRO A 40 9.39 30.36 -11.20
CA PRO A 40 8.94 31.28 -10.16
C PRO A 40 7.57 31.93 -10.43
N SER A 41 7.02 31.76 -11.63
CA SER A 41 5.64 32.09 -11.99
C SER A 41 4.63 31.03 -11.50
N THR A 42 4.86 30.52 -10.28
CA THR A 42 4.04 29.61 -9.45
C THR A 42 2.65 29.37 -10.02
N PRO A 43 2.24 28.10 -10.28
CA PRO A 43 0.94 27.78 -10.85
C PRO A 43 -0.14 28.61 -10.16
N LYS A 44 -0.86 29.42 -10.93
CA LYS A 44 -1.86 30.34 -10.36
C LYS A 44 -2.74 29.53 -9.41
N PRO A 45 -2.97 30.00 -8.17
CA PRO A 45 -3.85 29.33 -7.23
C PRO A 45 -5.12 28.95 -7.96
N ASN A 46 -5.59 27.71 -7.79
CA ASN A 46 -6.91 27.35 -8.30
C ASN A 46 -7.88 28.41 -7.76
N LEU A 47 -8.44 29.21 -8.66
CA LEU A 47 -9.26 30.37 -8.31
C LEU A 47 -10.56 29.93 -7.63
N CYS A 48 -10.95 28.68 -7.84
CA CYS A 48 -12.12 28.07 -7.25
C CYS A 48 -11.73 26.70 -6.65
N PRO A 49 -11.04 26.69 -5.50
CA PRO A 49 -10.58 25.45 -4.86
C PRO A 49 -11.73 24.57 -4.36
N PHE A 50 -12.96 25.11 -4.33
CA PHE A 50 -14.18 24.44 -3.89
C PHE A 50 -15.22 24.26 -5.00
N ASP A 51 -14.82 24.37 -6.27
CA ASP A 51 -15.74 24.12 -7.38
C ASP A 51 -16.25 22.67 -7.34
N TYR A 52 -17.56 22.54 -7.45
CA TYR A 52 -18.22 21.24 -7.49
C TYR A 52 -18.35 20.79 -8.94
N THR A 53 -17.71 19.65 -9.25
CA THR A 53 -17.95 18.92 -10.50
C THR A 53 -18.73 17.65 -10.17
N PRO A 54 -19.93 17.44 -10.74
CA PRO A 54 -20.68 16.21 -10.51
C PRO A 54 -19.92 15.03 -11.12
N GLU A 55 -19.61 14.04 -10.31
CA GLU A 55 -18.93 12.82 -10.74
C GLU A 55 -19.92 11.64 -10.78
N GLY A 56 -19.91 10.92 -11.90
CA GLY A 56 -20.78 9.76 -12.10
C GLY A 56 -20.38 8.59 -11.22
N LYS A 57 -21.33 7.70 -10.93
CA LYS A 57 -21.01 6.44 -10.27
C LYS A 57 -20.11 5.59 -11.19
N SER A 58 -19.04 5.05 -10.64
CA SER A 58 -18.20 4.07 -11.35
C SER A 58 -18.81 2.67 -11.34
N ASP A 59 -18.41 1.84 -12.31
CA ASP A 59 -18.91 0.46 -12.47
C ASP A 59 -18.30 -0.54 -11.49
N HIS A 60 -17.38 -0.08 -10.64
CA HIS A 60 -16.67 -0.93 -9.68
C HIS A 60 -17.63 -1.75 -8.82
N TYR A 61 -17.30 -3.04 -8.69
CA TYR A 61 -18.03 -3.96 -7.83
C TYR A 61 -17.21 -4.29 -6.59
N PHE A 62 -17.84 -4.20 -5.43
CA PHE A 62 -17.22 -4.41 -4.12
C PHE A 62 -17.78 -5.67 -3.50
N GLN A 63 -16.90 -6.51 -2.96
CA GLN A 63 -17.28 -7.76 -2.29
C GLN A 63 -16.50 -7.88 -0.98
N MET A 64 -17.20 -8.17 0.12
CA MET A 64 -16.58 -8.43 1.43
C MET A 64 -16.35 -9.93 1.59
N GLU A 65 -15.10 -10.35 1.79
CA GLU A 65 -14.72 -11.74 2.06
C GLU A 65 -13.75 -11.75 3.26
N ASP A 66 -14.06 -12.51 4.31
CA ASP A 66 -13.23 -12.64 5.51
C ASP A 66 -12.77 -11.31 6.15
N GLY A 67 -13.62 -10.28 6.07
CA GLY A 67 -13.32 -8.94 6.59
C GLY A 67 -12.44 -8.07 5.68
N VAL A 68 -12.12 -8.54 4.46
CA VAL A 68 -11.38 -7.80 3.43
C VAL A 68 -12.33 -7.42 2.29
N VAL A 69 -12.28 -6.16 1.86
CA VAL A 69 -13.04 -5.69 0.69
C VAL A 69 -12.22 -5.92 -0.57
N HIS A 70 -12.76 -6.71 -1.49
CA HIS A 70 -12.25 -6.89 -2.84
C HIS A 70 -12.96 -5.97 -3.81
N VAL A 71 -12.19 -5.40 -4.74
CA VAL A 71 -12.67 -4.45 -5.73
C VAL A 71 -12.42 -5.02 -7.12
N TYR A 72 -13.47 -5.07 -7.92
CA TYR A 72 -13.47 -5.56 -9.30
C TYR A 72 -13.88 -4.43 -10.23
N ALA A 73 -13.45 -4.48 -11.49
CA ALA A 73 -13.81 -3.46 -12.48
C ALA A 73 -15.33 -3.38 -12.72
N ASN A 74 -16.02 -4.52 -12.65
CA ASN A 74 -17.47 -4.66 -12.71
C ASN A 74 -17.90 -6.03 -12.17
N LYS A 75 -19.21 -6.32 -12.17
CA LYS A 75 -19.79 -7.57 -11.63
C LYS A 75 -19.36 -8.84 -12.37
N ASP A 76 -19.00 -8.74 -13.65
CA ASP A 76 -18.62 -9.88 -14.48
C ASP A 76 -17.11 -10.14 -14.45
N SER A 77 -16.35 -9.21 -13.86
CA SER A 77 -14.91 -9.29 -13.73
C SER A 77 -14.50 -10.29 -12.66
N LYS A 78 -13.50 -11.12 -12.97
CA LYS A 78 -12.94 -12.11 -12.03
C LYS A 78 -11.65 -11.64 -11.36
N GLU A 79 -11.02 -10.60 -11.91
CA GLU A 79 -9.73 -10.10 -11.46
C GLU A 79 -9.90 -8.96 -10.45
N LYS A 80 -9.15 -9.05 -9.34
CA LYS A 80 -9.13 -8.04 -8.28
C LYS A 80 -8.23 -6.88 -8.71
N LEU A 81 -8.77 -5.66 -8.71
CA LEU A 81 -8.03 -4.45 -9.09
C LEU A 81 -6.96 -4.07 -8.07
N PHE A 82 -7.27 -4.26 -6.78
CA PHE A 82 -6.35 -3.99 -5.68
C PHE A 82 -6.06 -5.28 -4.94
N LEU A 83 -4.82 -5.75 -5.09
CA LEU A 83 -4.35 -6.94 -4.39
C LEU A 83 -4.03 -6.56 -2.95
N VAL A 84 -4.76 -7.18 -2.03
CA VAL A 84 -4.55 -7.04 -0.58
C VAL A 84 -4.31 -8.44 -0.03
N ALA A 85 -3.38 -8.56 0.90
CA ALA A 85 -3.13 -9.81 1.60
C ALA A 85 -4.39 -10.29 2.33
N SER A 86 -4.56 -11.60 2.47
CA SER A 86 -5.64 -12.15 3.29
C SER A 86 -5.43 -11.79 4.77
N ALA A 87 -6.51 -11.79 5.55
CA ALA A 87 -6.40 -11.64 7.01
C ALA A 87 -5.44 -12.67 7.62
N THR A 88 -5.51 -13.93 7.16
CA THR A 88 -4.62 -15.01 7.60
C THR A 88 -3.15 -14.70 7.32
N THR A 89 -2.83 -14.21 6.12
CA THR A 89 -1.46 -13.81 5.75
C THR A 89 -0.96 -12.69 6.66
N PHE A 90 -1.78 -11.66 6.88
CA PHE A 90 -1.43 -10.55 7.74
C PHE A 90 -1.11 -10.98 9.18
N PHE A 91 -1.96 -11.81 9.79
CA PHE A 91 -1.72 -12.28 11.16
C PHE A 91 -0.51 -13.22 11.25
N THR A 92 -0.24 -13.99 10.20
CA THR A 92 0.94 -14.87 10.12
C THR A 92 2.22 -14.03 10.06
N ASP A 93 2.27 -13.04 9.17
CA ASP A 93 3.38 -12.08 9.04
C ASP A 93 3.64 -11.33 10.36
N LEU A 94 2.55 -10.89 11.00
CA LEU A 94 2.62 -10.19 12.29
C LEU A 94 3.19 -11.08 13.39
N TYR A 95 2.76 -12.35 13.45
CA TYR A 95 3.30 -13.32 14.39
C TYR A 95 4.79 -13.53 14.20
N TYR A 96 5.24 -13.71 12.94
CA TYR A 96 6.65 -13.84 12.61
C TYR A 96 7.45 -12.60 13.02
N PHE A 97 6.94 -11.41 12.76
CA PHE A 97 7.58 -10.16 13.16
C PHE A 97 7.80 -10.10 14.68
N PHE A 98 6.79 -10.43 15.50
CA PHE A 98 6.93 -10.41 16.95
C PHE A 98 7.86 -11.51 17.48
N GLN A 99 7.80 -12.72 16.92
CA GLN A 99 8.68 -13.82 17.33
C GLN A 99 10.15 -13.52 17.06
N SER A 100 10.43 -12.84 15.94
CA SER A 100 11.79 -12.43 15.55
C SER A 100 12.42 -11.39 16.48
N HIS A 101 11.61 -10.64 17.23
CA HIS A 101 12.06 -9.59 18.14
C HIS A 101 12.29 -10.06 19.58
N ILE A 102 11.79 -11.26 19.94
CA ILE A 102 11.83 -11.81 21.30
C ILE A 102 12.89 -12.94 21.43
N SER A 103 13.42 -13.46 20.32
CA SER A 103 14.50 -14.45 20.30
C SER A 103 15.88 -13.82 20.19
#